data_AF-A0A318Q997-F1
#
_entry.id   AF-A0A318Q997-F1
#
_cell.length_a   1.000
_cell.length_b   1.000
_cell.length_c   1.000
_cell.angle_alpha   90.00
_cell.angle_beta   90.00
_cell.angle_gamma   90.00
#
_symmetry.space_group_name_H-M   'P 1'
#
loop_
_entity.id
_entity.type
_entity.pdbx_description
1 polymer ?
#
loop_
_entity_poly.entity_id
_entity_poly.type
_entity_poly.pdbx_seq_one_letter_code
_entity_poly.pdbx_strand_id
1 'polypeptide(L)'
;MAPEVNQKGYDVVSAEGEQISVKTVTSTQHIRFNKNTFDVVHRVVVLRLNFDDDDISIEEVADMSASDFLPLCREAEGVYIYSPRQQKAVVPIGDQKAVREVSYGPYRVIDAEISQKGCTSG
;
A
#
# COMPACT_ATOMS: atom_id res chain seq x y z
N MET A 1 -23.44 -8.21 3.76
CA MET A 1 -22.93 -8.56 2.41
C MET A 1 -23.43 -7.52 1.41
N ALA A 2 -22.62 -7.14 0.43
CA ALA A 2 -23.01 -6.18 -0.61
C ALA A 2 -24.18 -6.74 -1.45
N PRO A 3 -25.13 -5.91 -1.91
CA PRO A 3 -26.20 -6.38 -2.79
C PRO A 3 -25.67 -6.84 -4.16
N GLU A 4 -24.54 -6.29 -4.63
CA GLU A 4 -23.87 -6.63 -5.89
C GLU A 4 -22.41 -6.11 -5.83
N VAL A 5 -21.51 -6.64 -6.67
CA VAL A 5 -20.10 -6.19 -6.79
C VAL A 5 -20.00 -4.93 -7.66
N ASN A 6 -18.96 -4.08 -7.46
CA ASN A 6 -18.72 -2.87 -8.27
C ASN A 6 -19.87 -1.85 -8.25
N GLN A 7 -20.42 -1.60 -7.06
CA GLN A 7 -21.41 -0.56 -6.87
C GLN A 7 -20.79 0.83 -7.02
N LYS A 8 -21.61 1.85 -7.16
CA LYS A 8 -21.14 3.23 -7.35
C LYS A 8 -20.25 3.66 -6.18
N GLY A 9 -18.92 3.68 -6.41
CA GLY A 9 -17.92 4.17 -5.46
C GLY A 9 -17.17 3.11 -4.66
N TYR A 10 -17.63 1.86 -4.60
CA TYR A 10 -17.02 0.80 -3.81
C TYR A 10 -17.18 -0.57 -4.48
N ASP A 11 -16.26 -1.47 -4.21
CA ASP A 11 -16.13 -2.73 -4.93
C ASP A 11 -16.72 -3.89 -4.13
N VAL A 12 -16.56 -3.86 -2.80
CA VAL A 12 -17.04 -4.90 -1.89
C VAL A 12 -17.64 -4.29 -0.61
N VAL A 13 -18.39 -5.10 0.14
CA VAL A 13 -18.91 -4.74 1.47
C VAL A 13 -18.50 -5.78 2.49
N SER A 14 -17.94 -5.35 3.61
CA SER A 14 -17.50 -6.24 4.70
C SER A 14 -18.69 -6.97 5.35
N ALA A 15 -18.40 -7.96 6.20
CA ALA A 15 -19.42 -8.62 7.00
C ALA A 15 -20.15 -7.62 7.95
N GLU A 16 -19.45 -6.58 8.37
CA GLU A 16 -19.94 -5.52 9.25
C GLU A 16 -20.67 -4.40 8.49
N GLY A 17 -20.74 -4.48 7.15
CA GLY A 17 -21.47 -3.52 6.32
C GLY A 17 -20.65 -2.34 5.81
N GLU A 18 -19.32 -2.35 5.99
CA GLU A 18 -18.44 -1.29 5.48
C GLU A 18 -18.34 -1.37 3.96
N GLN A 19 -18.56 -0.25 3.26
CA GLN A 19 -18.27 -0.13 1.83
C GLN A 19 -16.77 0.07 1.60
N ILE A 20 -16.13 -0.87 0.90
CA ILE A 20 -14.70 -0.87 0.66
C ILE A 20 -14.42 -0.60 -0.83
N SER A 21 -13.65 0.45 -1.12
CA SER A 21 -13.12 0.68 -2.46
C SER A 21 -11.76 0.02 -2.61
N VAL A 22 -11.61 -0.82 -3.64
CA VAL A 22 -10.41 -1.58 -3.95
C VAL A 22 -9.83 -1.07 -5.26
N LYS A 23 -8.56 -0.65 -5.26
CA LYS A 23 -7.83 -0.32 -6.48
C LYS A 23 -6.58 -1.17 -6.62
N THR A 24 -6.44 -1.77 -7.80
CA THR A 24 -5.21 -2.45 -8.18
C THR A 24 -4.42 -1.57 -9.14
N VAL A 25 -3.13 -1.38 -8.87
CA VAL A 25 -2.20 -0.64 -9.72
C VAL A 25 -0.98 -1.49 -10.04
N THR A 26 -0.33 -1.23 -11.16
CA THR A 26 0.91 -1.94 -11.54
C THR A 26 2.12 -1.04 -11.35
N SER A 27 2.26 0.00 -12.17
CA SER A 27 3.39 0.94 -12.17
C SER A 27 3.01 2.37 -11.82
N THR A 28 1.71 2.64 -11.63
CA THR A 28 1.20 4.00 -11.48
C THR A 28 1.55 4.59 -10.12
N GLN A 29 2.24 5.74 -10.13
CA GLN A 29 2.57 6.49 -8.91
C GLN A 29 1.39 7.31 -8.34
N HIS A 30 0.37 7.60 -9.17
CA HIS A 30 -0.78 8.41 -8.79
C HIS A 30 -2.08 7.64 -8.90
N ILE A 31 -2.61 7.19 -7.78
CA ILE A 31 -3.91 6.51 -7.71
C ILE A 31 -5.01 7.56 -7.62
N ARG A 32 -6.02 7.45 -8.48
CA ARG A 32 -7.12 8.40 -8.59
C ARG A 32 -8.43 7.80 -8.08
N PHE A 33 -9.11 8.52 -7.21
CA PHE A 33 -10.47 8.23 -6.74
C PHE A 33 -11.43 9.33 -7.19
N ASN A 34 -12.62 8.94 -7.65
CA ASN A 34 -13.64 9.88 -8.06
C ASN A 34 -14.30 10.49 -6.81
N LYS A 35 -14.26 11.82 -6.67
CA LYS A 35 -14.85 12.49 -5.51
C LYS A 35 -16.36 12.31 -5.41
N ASN A 36 -17.04 12.28 -6.56
CA ASN A 36 -18.51 12.22 -6.63
C ASN A 36 -19.08 10.88 -6.14
N THR A 37 -18.21 9.93 -5.80
CA THR A 37 -18.58 8.60 -5.31
C THR A 37 -17.79 8.20 -4.08
N PHE A 38 -16.93 9.08 -3.55
CA PHE A 38 -16.05 8.73 -2.43
C PHE A 38 -16.75 8.92 -1.07
N ASP A 39 -17.83 9.69 -1.05
CA ASP A 39 -18.70 9.93 0.11
C ASP A 39 -19.35 8.66 0.68
N VAL A 40 -19.56 7.65 -0.18
CA VAL A 40 -20.11 6.35 0.24
C VAL A 40 -19.05 5.32 0.62
N VAL A 41 -17.76 5.69 0.62
CA VAL A 41 -16.64 4.79 0.91
C VAL A 41 -16.27 4.89 2.39
N HIS A 42 -16.21 3.75 3.08
CA HIS A 42 -15.81 3.65 4.48
C HIS A 42 -14.33 3.28 4.64
N ARG A 43 -13.81 2.42 3.75
CA ARG A 43 -12.44 1.91 3.79
C ARG A 43 -11.85 1.86 2.39
N VAL A 44 -10.55 2.12 2.27
CA VAL A 44 -9.82 2.08 1.01
C VAL A 44 -8.75 1.01 1.10
N VAL A 45 -8.73 0.13 0.10
CA VAL A 45 -7.66 -0.84 -0.10
C VAL A 45 -7.01 -0.57 -1.46
N VAL A 46 -5.69 -0.37 -1.47
CA VAL A 46 -4.92 -0.24 -2.70
C VAL A 46 -3.86 -1.32 -2.74
N LEU A 47 -3.88 -2.13 -3.80
CA LEU A 47 -2.91 -3.18 -4.06
C LEU A 47 -2.01 -2.78 -5.23
N ARG A 48 -0.71 -3.01 -5.11
CA ARG A 48 0.23 -2.92 -6.21
C ARG A 48 0.66 -4.30 -6.66
N LEU A 49 0.52 -4.57 -7.94
CA LEU A 49 1.10 -5.75 -8.60
C LEU A 49 2.46 -5.37 -9.16
N ASN A 50 3.51 -5.98 -8.64
CA ASN A 50 4.85 -5.87 -9.18
C ASN A 50 5.09 -7.10 -10.07
N PHE A 51 5.50 -6.83 -11.31
CA PHE A 51 5.89 -7.83 -12.28
C PHE A 51 7.38 -7.62 -12.53
N ASP A 52 8.20 -8.44 -11.91
CA ASP A 52 9.63 -8.55 -12.22
C ASP A 52 9.82 -9.77 -13.13
N ASP A 53 10.94 -9.81 -13.87
CA ASP A 53 11.14 -10.78 -14.97
C ASP A 53 10.97 -12.26 -14.53
N ASP A 54 11.27 -12.56 -13.26
CA ASP A 54 11.21 -13.91 -12.69
C ASP A 54 10.10 -14.10 -11.63
N ASP A 55 9.50 -13.01 -11.12
CA ASP A 55 8.60 -13.05 -9.97
C ASP A 55 7.40 -12.08 -10.10
N ILE A 56 6.23 -12.54 -9.65
CA ILE A 56 5.03 -11.70 -9.52
C ILE A 56 4.71 -11.55 -8.03
N SER A 57 4.65 -10.32 -7.54
CA SER A 57 4.32 -10.03 -6.15
C SER A 57 3.17 -9.02 -6.03
N ILE A 58 2.48 -9.08 -4.89
CA ILE A 58 1.40 -8.16 -4.53
C ILE A 58 1.80 -7.43 -3.25
N GLU A 59 1.76 -6.10 -3.28
CA GLU A 59 2.04 -5.21 -2.16
C GLU A 59 0.75 -4.49 -1.75
N GLU A 60 0.45 -4.46 -0.45
CA GLU A 60 -0.59 -3.61 0.11
C GLU A 60 -0.05 -2.19 0.31
N VAL A 61 -0.53 -1.25 -0.50
CA VAL A 61 -0.05 0.13 -0.52
C VAL A 61 -0.86 1.02 0.42
N ALA A 62 -2.14 0.72 0.58
CA ALA A 62 -3.02 1.37 1.53
C ALA A 62 -4.08 0.37 1.99
N ASP A 63 -4.28 0.29 3.30
CA ASP A 63 -5.45 -0.35 3.92
C ASP A 63 -5.82 0.46 5.16
N MET A 64 -6.80 1.35 5.00
CA MET A 64 -7.20 2.28 6.06
C MET A 64 -8.61 2.84 5.83
N SER A 65 -9.16 3.48 6.86
CA SER A 65 -10.44 4.17 6.76
C SER A 65 -10.38 5.29 5.69
N ALA A 66 -11.52 5.58 5.06
CA ALA A 66 -11.62 6.68 4.11
C ALA A 66 -11.28 8.03 4.75
N SER A 67 -11.62 8.22 6.03
CA SER A 67 -11.28 9.41 6.82
C SER A 67 -9.78 9.57 7.05
N ASP A 68 -9.04 8.47 7.24
CA ASP A 68 -7.58 8.51 7.39
C ASP A 68 -6.87 8.63 6.03
N PHE A 69 -7.51 8.14 4.97
CA PHE A 69 -6.99 8.17 3.61
C PHE A 69 -7.05 9.57 2.97
N LEU A 70 -8.15 10.31 3.18
CA LEU A 70 -8.39 11.62 2.56
C LEU A 70 -7.29 12.65 2.84
N PRO A 71 -6.78 12.81 4.08
CA PRO A 71 -5.66 13.71 4.38
C PRO A 71 -4.37 13.40 3.61
N LEU A 72 -4.19 12.16 3.14
CA LEU A 72 -3.02 11.74 2.37
C LEU A 72 -3.15 12.05 0.88
N CYS A 73 -4.34 12.46 0.44
CA CYS A 73 -4.62 12.75 -0.96
C CYS A 73 -4.41 14.22 -1.29
N ARG A 74 -3.86 14.48 -2.48
CA ARG A 74 -3.97 15.80 -3.11
C ARG A 74 -5.33 15.91 -3.76
N GLU A 75 -5.97 17.05 -3.54
CA GLU A 75 -7.24 17.37 -4.17
C GLU A 75 -7.03 18.02 -5.56
N ALA A 76 -7.76 17.53 -6.57
CA ALA A 76 -7.84 18.11 -7.92
C ALA A 76 -9.31 18.18 -8.38
N GLU A 77 -9.61 18.79 -9.51
CA GLU A 77 -10.98 18.93 -10.01
C GLU A 77 -11.65 17.55 -10.17
N GLY A 78 -12.71 17.29 -9.39
CA GLY A 78 -13.47 16.04 -9.41
C GLY A 78 -12.74 14.78 -8.89
N VAL A 79 -11.47 14.86 -8.48
CA VAL A 79 -10.64 13.67 -8.19
C VAL A 79 -9.78 13.85 -6.93
N TYR A 80 -9.71 12.80 -6.10
CA TYR A 80 -8.68 12.65 -5.07
C TYR A 80 -7.50 11.88 -5.64
N ILE A 81 -6.30 12.44 -5.51
CA ILE A 81 -5.05 11.87 -6.03
C ILE A 81 -4.19 11.42 -4.86
N TYR A 82 -4.10 10.11 -4.65
CA TYR A 82 -3.20 9.49 -3.70
C TYR A 82 -1.86 9.17 -4.37
N SER A 83 -0.77 9.62 -3.75
CA SER A 83 0.59 9.33 -4.21
C SER A 83 1.31 8.58 -3.09
N PRO A 84 1.40 7.25 -3.17
CA PRO A 84 2.06 6.47 -2.14
C PRO A 84 3.52 6.93 -2.03
N ARG A 85 3.98 7.19 -0.81
CA ARG A 85 5.42 7.29 -0.58
C ARG A 85 5.98 5.91 -0.92
N GLN A 86 7.15 5.86 -1.59
CA GLN A 86 7.86 4.60 -1.76
C GLN A 86 8.13 4.02 -0.36
N GLN A 87 7.30 3.08 0.07
CA GLN A 87 7.66 2.22 1.18
C GLN A 87 8.80 1.36 0.64
N LYS A 88 9.97 1.43 1.29
CA LYS A 88 11.05 0.51 0.96
C LYS A 88 10.47 -0.89 1.12
N ALA A 89 10.55 -1.69 0.05
CA ALA A 89 10.18 -3.09 0.10
C ALA A 89 10.76 -3.70 1.38
N VAL A 90 9.88 -4.23 2.22
CA VAL A 90 10.31 -5.02 3.37
C VAL A 90 10.88 -6.30 2.76
N VAL A 91 12.19 -6.31 2.53
CA VAL A 91 12.90 -7.49 2.07
C VAL A 91 12.61 -8.60 3.09
N PRO A 92 12.11 -9.77 2.66
CA PRO A 92 11.90 -10.89 3.56
C PRO A 92 13.18 -11.18 4.35
N ILE A 93 13.05 -11.35 5.67
CA ILE A 93 14.17 -11.61 6.60
C ILE A 93 15.08 -12.76 6.14
N GLY A 94 14.56 -13.69 5.32
CA GLY A 94 15.32 -14.84 4.79
C GLY A 94 16.51 -14.48 3.89
N ASP A 95 16.49 -13.32 3.22
CA ASP A 95 17.53 -12.94 2.24
C ASP A 95 18.48 -11.85 2.74
N GLN A 96 18.35 -11.42 4.01
CA GLN A 96 19.29 -10.47 4.59
C GLN A 96 20.55 -11.17 5.10
N LYS A 97 21.70 -10.78 4.54
CA LYS A 97 23.01 -11.18 5.08
C LYS A 97 23.16 -10.58 6.49
N ALA A 98 23.00 -11.43 7.51
CA ALA A 98 23.14 -11.04 8.91
C ALA A 98 24.55 -10.44 9.13
N VAL A 99 24.61 -9.18 9.58
CA VAL A 99 25.89 -8.52 9.85
C VAL A 99 26.27 -8.67 11.31
N ARG A 100 25.30 -8.82 12.22
CA ARG A 100 25.56 -9.25 13.60
C ARG A 100 24.32 -9.85 14.24
N GLU A 101 24.49 -10.95 14.95
CA GLU A 101 23.42 -11.58 15.74
C GLU A 101 23.79 -11.48 17.22
N VAL A 102 22.88 -10.95 18.05
CA VAL A 102 23.02 -10.92 19.51
C VAL A 102 21.75 -11.45 20.14
N SER A 103 21.89 -12.27 21.18
CA SER A 103 20.76 -12.79 21.96
C SER A 103 20.47 -11.88 23.15
N TYR A 104 19.19 -11.54 23.33
CA TYR A 104 18.70 -10.83 24.52
C TYR A 104 17.54 -11.62 25.13
N GLY A 105 17.83 -12.42 26.16
CA GLY A 105 16.85 -13.32 26.77
C GLY A 105 16.34 -14.36 25.76
N PRO A 106 15.02 -14.55 25.60
CA PRO A 106 14.47 -15.49 24.61
C PRO A 106 14.49 -14.93 23.17
N TYR A 107 14.93 -13.69 22.96
CA TYR A 107 14.89 -13.03 21.66
C TYR A 107 16.25 -13.06 20.97
N ARG A 108 16.23 -13.29 19.65
CA ARG A 108 17.39 -13.16 18.75
C ARG A 108 17.26 -11.82 18.03
N VAL A 109 18.22 -10.93 18.23
CA VAL A 109 18.27 -9.60 17.61
C VAL A 109 19.31 -9.64 16.50
N ILE A 110 18.91 -9.25 15.29
CA ILE A 110 19.76 -9.28 14.10
C ILE A 110 19.97 -7.84 13.64
N ASP A 111 21.21 -7.37 13.69
CA ASP A 111 21.63 -6.11 13.05
C ASP A 111 21.97 -6.39 11.58
N ALA A 112 21.22 -5.75 10.68
CA ALA A 112 21.46 -5.78 9.24
C ALA A 112 22.15 -4.48 8.79
N GLU A 113 23.30 -4.58 8.12
CA GLU A 113 24.01 -3.42 7.57
C GLU A 113 23.36 -2.99 6.26
N ILE A 114 22.76 -1.80 6.27
CA ILE A 114 22.20 -1.20 5.07
C ILE A 114 23.33 -0.49 4.33
N SER A 115 23.88 -1.13 3.30
CA SER A 115 24.88 -0.53 2.42
C SER A 115 24.22 0.56 1.56
N GLN A 116 24.34 1.82 1.97
CA GLN A 116 23.93 2.97 1.17
C GLN A 116 24.98 3.20 0.07
N LYS A 117 24.67 2.84 -1.18
CA LYS A 117 25.41 3.37 -2.33
C LYS A 117 24.99 4.83 -2.54
N GLY A 118 25.79 5.75 -2.01
CA GLY A 118 25.72 7.16 -2.35
C GLY A 118 25.99 7.34 -3.84
N CYS A 119 25.01 7.87 -4.58
CA CYS A 119 25.21 8.29 -5.95
C CYS A 119 25.88 9.68 -5.90
N THR A 120 27.18 9.72 -6.19
CA THR A 120 27.91 10.96 -6.43
C THR A 120 27.41 11.60 -7.71
N SER A 121 26.90 12.82 -7.60
CA SER A 121 26.62 13.73 -8.72
C SER A 121 27.93 14.10 -9.42
N GLY A 122 28.02 13.78 -10.72
CA GLY A 122 29.00 14.32 -11.67
C GLY A 122 28.28 14.97 -12.83
#